data_AF-A0A1E7IRG0-F1
#
_entry.id   AF-A0A1E7IRG0-F1
#
_cell.length_a   1.000
_cell.length_b   1.000
_cell.length_c   1.000
_cell.angle_alpha   90.00
_cell.angle_beta   90.00
_cell.angle_gamma   90.00
#
_symmetry.space_group_name_H-M   'P 1'
#
loop_
_entity.id
_entity.type
_entity.pdbx_description
1 polymer ?
#
loop_
_entity_poly.entity_id
_entity_poly.type
_entity_poly.pdbx_seq_one_letter_code
_entity_poly.pdbx_strand_id
1 'polypeptide(L)'
;MALIVETGQGVADSDSYLSLADARALAVKYGIALPTDDTEAEVLLRNGYLGLIPLEPTLQGSRTHQIQTNIYPRTGVLKNCVSVDSDAIPNELKLSQLYQVDAIQSGASTNEVTSEPKVKSKTLVGVFSKTYMDGSSAPLNAVVQGVINQMYPLTKIGFQQSPCGGGDYGNGLGRENMGYMR
;
A
#
# COMPACT_ATOMS: atom_id res chain seq x y z
N MET A 1 -8.14 -4.71 -22.82
CA MET A 1 -9.38 -3.89 -22.73
C MET A 1 -9.02 -2.71 -21.86
N ALA A 2 -9.28 -1.49 -22.32
CA ALA A 2 -8.80 -0.28 -21.65
C ALA A 2 -9.16 -0.25 -20.16
N LEU A 3 -8.23 0.24 -19.34
CA LEU A 3 -8.43 0.42 -17.90
C LEU A 3 -9.50 1.49 -17.63
N ILE A 4 -10.34 1.24 -16.64
CA ILE A 4 -11.28 2.21 -16.08
C ILE A 4 -10.59 2.84 -14.88
N VAL A 5 -10.12 4.07 -15.06
CA VAL A 5 -9.30 4.77 -14.06
C VAL A 5 -10.18 5.47 -13.03
N GLU A 6 -9.94 5.20 -11.75
CA GLU A 6 -10.52 5.97 -10.65
C GLU A 6 -9.86 7.36 -10.57
N THR A 7 -10.69 8.40 -10.63
CA THR A 7 -10.26 9.80 -10.67
C THR A 7 -10.55 10.56 -9.38
N GLY A 8 -11.17 9.90 -8.39
CA GLY A 8 -11.65 10.48 -7.15
C GLY A 8 -13.14 10.77 -7.11
N GLN A 9 -13.82 10.60 -8.24
CA GLN A 9 -15.26 10.83 -8.37
C GLN A 9 -16.11 9.60 -8.04
N GLY A 10 -15.48 8.50 -7.60
CA GLY A 10 -16.18 7.24 -7.31
C GLY A 10 -16.64 6.57 -8.60
N VAL A 11 -15.71 6.35 -9.52
CA VAL A 11 -16.00 5.77 -10.83
C VAL A 11 -16.43 4.31 -10.65
N ALA A 12 -17.66 4.01 -11.05
CA ALA A 12 -18.18 2.64 -11.05
C ALA A 12 -17.32 1.74 -11.94
N ASP A 13 -17.12 0.50 -11.49
CA ASP A 13 -16.30 -0.51 -12.19
C ASP A 13 -14.84 -0.08 -12.44
N SER A 14 -14.31 0.88 -11.67
CA SER A 14 -12.90 1.24 -11.77
C SER A 14 -12.01 0.06 -11.40
N ASP A 15 -10.96 -0.14 -12.21
CA ASP A 15 -10.06 -1.28 -12.14
C ASP A 15 -8.57 -0.86 -12.06
N SER A 16 -8.30 0.44 -11.96
CA SER A 16 -6.97 1.01 -11.78
C SER A 16 -7.01 2.43 -11.19
N TYR A 17 -5.95 2.87 -10.51
CA TYR A 17 -5.73 4.29 -10.17
C TYR A 17 -4.83 5.03 -11.18
N LEU A 18 -4.31 4.30 -12.18
CA LEU A 18 -3.40 4.80 -13.21
C LEU A 18 -3.90 4.41 -14.59
N SER A 19 -3.80 5.32 -15.56
CA SER A 19 -3.88 4.94 -16.97
C SER A 19 -2.65 4.12 -17.36
N LEU A 20 -2.72 3.36 -18.46
CA LEU A 20 -1.56 2.58 -18.95
C LEU A 20 -0.36 3.49 -19.28
N ALA A 21 -0.62 4.64 -19.89
CA ALA A 21 0.41 5.62 -20.22
C ALA A 21 1.08 6.20 -18.97
N ASP A 22 0.28 6.59 -17.97
CA ASP A 22 0.82 7.12 -16.70
C ASP A 22 1.57 6.04 -15.93
N ALA A 23 1.07 4.80 -15.93
CA ALA A 23 1.74 3.68 -15.29
C ALA A 23 3.11 3.41 -15.90
N ARG A 24 3.24 3.43 -17.24
CA ARG A 24 4.53 3.29 -17.92
C ARG A 24 5.47 4.46 -17.62
N ALA A 25 4.97 5.69 -17.66
CA ALA A 25 5.78 6.87 -17.33
C ALA A 25 6.28 6.83 -15.88
N LEU A 26 5.44 6.36 -14.95
CA LEU A 26 5.79 6.20 -13.55
C LEU A 26 6.78 5.04 -13.35
N ALA A 27 6.55 3.91 -14.02
CA ALA A 27 7.43 2.74 -13.97
C ALA A 27 8.87 3.09 -14.35
N VAL A 28 9.05 3.83 -15.46
CA VAL A 28 10.37 4.30 -15.90
C VAL A 28 11.07 5.17 -14.84
N LYS A 29 10.33 6.05 -14.16
CA LYS A 29 10.90 6.93 -13.11
C LYS A 29 11.45 6.15 -11.92
N TYR A 30 10.88 4.98 -11.61
CA TYR A 30 11.26 4.17 -10.46
C TYR A 30 12.01 2.88 -10.83
N GLY A 31 12.42 2.74 -12.10
CA GLY A 31 13.20 1.59 -12.57
C GLY A 31 12.40 0.27 -12.64
N ILE A 32 11.07 0.36 -12.71
CA ILE A 32 10.18 -0.81 -12.83
C ILE A 32 9.91 -1.07 -14.31
N ALA A 33 9.94 -2.34 -14.72
CA ALA A 33 9.68 -2.74 -16.09
C ALA A 33 8.26 -3.32 -16.21
N LEU A 34 7.37 -2.58 -16.88
CA LEU A 34 6.06 -3.13 -17.27
C LEU A 34 6.18 -3.92 -18.59
N PRO A 35 5.32 -4.93 -18.82
CA PRO A 35 5.28 -5.62 -20.10
C PRO A 35 5.07 -4.66 -21.28
N THR A 36 5.73 -4.97 -22.40
CA THR A 36 5.53 -4.22 -23.66
C THR A 36 4.18 -4.52 -24.29
N ASP A 37 3.62 -5.71 -24.02
CA ASP A 37 2.24 -6.03 -24.40
C ASP A 37 1.26 -5.24 -23.51
N ASP A 38 0.39 -4.47 -24.16
CA ASP A 38 -0.58 -3.63 -23.47
C ASP A 38 -1.61 -4.47 -22.70
N THR A 39 -2.03 -5.60 -23.25
CA THR A 39 -3.03 -6.47 -22.60
C THR A 39 -2.46 -7.09 -21.32
N GLU A 40 -1.21 -7.56 -21.37
CA GLU A 40 -0.53 -8.09 -20.18
C GLU A 40 -0.30 -7.01 -19.13
N ALA A 41 0.15 -5.82 -19.54
CA ALA A 41 0.36 -4.69 -18.63
C ALA A 41 -0.95 -4.24 -17.96
N GLU A 42 -2.05 -4.17 -18.72
CA GLU A 42 -3.37 -3.85 -18.18
C GLU A 42 -3.86 -4.91 -17.18
N VAL A 43 -3.67 -6.20 -17.47
CA VAL A 43 -4.01 -7.28 -16.52
C VAL A 43 -3.21 -7.18 -15.23
N LEU A 44 -1.91 -6.92 -15.34
CA LEU A 44 -1.06 -6.72 -14.15
C LEU A 44 -1.53 -5.51 -13.34
N LEU A 45 -1.85 -4.39 -13.98
CA LEU A 45 -2.35 -3.19 -13.29
C LEU A 45 -3.65 -3.45 -12.52
N ARG A 46 -4.57 -4.25 -13.08
CA ARG A 46 -5.79 -4.70 -12.38
C ARG A 46 -5.46 -5.57 -11.17
N ASN A 47 -4.53 -6.51 -11.31
CA ASN A 47 -4.10 -7.35 -10.19
C ASN A 47 -3.43 -6.52 -9.09
N GLY A 48 -2.61 -5.54 -9.49
CA GLY A 48 -2.00 -4.58 -8.58
C GLY A 48 -3.04 -3.73 -7.84
N TYR A 49 -4.10 -3.30 -8.55
CA TYR A 49 -5.22 -2.57 -7.97
C TYR A 49 -5.94 -3.41 -6.91
N LEU A 50 -6.35 -4.64 -7.25
CA LEU A 50 -7.02 -5.56 -6.33
C LEU A 50 -6.14 -5.95 -5.13
N GLY A 51 -4.82 -6.08 -5.34
CA GLY A 51 -3.86 -6.40 -4.29
C GLY A 51 -3.76 -5.37 -3.16
N LEU A 52 -4.32 -4.16 -3.32
CA LEU A 52 -4.35 -3.14 -2.29
C LEU A 52 -5.53 -3.28 -1.31
N ILE A 53 -6.58 -4.02 -1.67
CA ILE A 53 -7.79 -4.21 -0.83
C ILE A 53 -7.45 -4.67 0.60
N PRO A 54 -6.53 -5.63 0.82
CA PRO A 54 -6.19 -6.08 2.18
C PRO A 54 -5.63 -4.99 3.10
N LEU A 55 -5.16 -3.85 2.56
CA LEU A 55 -4.63 -2.75 3.36
C LEU A 55 -5.71 -1.89 3.99
N GLU A 56 -6.95 -1.98 3.52
CA GLU A 56 -8.06 -1.13 3.97
C GLU A 56 -8.21 -1.00 5.49
N PRO A 57 -8.12 -2.07 6.30
CA PRO A 57 -8.28 -1.97 7.75
C PRO A 57 -7.24 -1.06 8.41
N THR A 58 -6.08 -0.87 7.78
CA THR A 58 -4.97 -0.06 8.28
C THR A 58 -5.12 1.42 7.95
N LEU A 59 -5.95 1.77 6.96
CA LEU A 59 -6.07 3.12 6.42
C LEU A 59 -6.89 4.03 7.32
N GLN A 60 -6.56 5.32 7.28
CA GLN A 60 -7.35 6.37 7.91
C GLN A 60 -8.68 6.58 7.20
N GLY A 61 -9.61 7.27 7.87
CA GLY A 61 -10.85 7.74 7.26
C GLY A 61 -11.77 6.62 6.79
N SER A 62 -12.75 6.99 5.97
CA SER A 62 -13.74 6.08 5.37
C SER A 62 -13.84 6.31 3.87
N ARG A 63 -14.31 5.30 3.14
CA ARG A 63 -14.64 5.43 1.71
C ARG A 63 -15.60 6.61 1.47
N THR A 64 -15.37 7.39 0.41
CA THR A 64 -16.19 8.56 0.08
C THR A 64 -17.50 8.15 -0.60
N HIS A 65 -17.45 7.15 -1.47
CA HIS A 65 -18.60 6.72 -2.28
C HIS A 65 -18.97 5.27 -1.98
N GLN A 66 -20.25 4.94 -2.13
CA GLN A 66 -20.74 3.57 -2.00
C GLN A 66 -20.37 2.71 -3.22
N ILE A 67 -20.27 3.33 -4.40
CA ILE A 67 -20.05 2.64 -5.68
C ILE A 67 -18.57 2.42 -6.00
N GLN A 68 -17.64 2.96 -5.20
CA GLN A 68 -16.22 2.76 -5.45
C GLN A 68 -15.83 1.29 -5.21
N THR A 69 -15.05 0.75 -6.13
CA THR A 69 -14.68 -0.67 -6.14
C THR A 69 -13.55 -0.98 -5.14
N ASN A 70 -12.68 -0.02 -4.85
CA ASN A 70 -11.47 -0.23 -4.05
C ASN A 70 -11.30 0.78 -2.90
N ILE A 71 -10.13 0.75 -2.26
CA ILE A 71 -9.82 1.39 -0.97
C ILE A 71 -9.88 2.93 -0.98
N TYR A 72 -9.75 3.58 -2.14
CA TYR A 72 -9.90 5.02 -2.36
C TYR A 72 -10.91 5.29 -3.47
N PRO A 73 -11.55 6.47 -3.52
CA PRO A 73 -11.31 7.66 -2.68
C PRO A 73 -11.77 7.56 -1.21
N ARG A 74 -11.24 8.42 -0.32
CA ARG A 74 -11.55 8.42 1.11
C ARG A 74 -11.69 9.83 1.68
N THR A 75 -12.55 9.98 2.69
CA THR A 75 -12.72 11.21 3.49
C THR A 75 -12.14 11.05 4.89
N GLY A 76 -11.73 12.16 5.52
CA GLY A 76 -11.17 12.17 6.87
C GLY A 76 -9.73 11.64 6.96
N VAL A 77 -8.94 11.82 5.90
CA VAL A 77 -7.53 11.41 5.84
C VAL A 77 -6.63 12.63 6.02
N LEU A 78 -5.65 12.53 6.93
CA LEU A 78 -4.60 13.54 7.07
C LEU A 78 -3.25 12.94 6.66
N LYS A 79 -2.55 13.65 5.78
CA LYS A 79 -1.19 13.34 5.36
C LYS A 79 -0.27 14.49 5.76
N ASN A 80 0.72 14.22 6.61
CA ASN A 80 1.67 15.23 7.10
C ASN A 80 0.96 16.50 7.62
N CYS A 81 -0.14 16.33 8.35
CA CYS A 81 -0.93 17.42 8.94
C CYS A 81 -1.69 18.30 7.95
N VAL A 82 -1.78 17.86 6.71
CA VAL A 82 -2.62 18.45 5.67
C VAL A 82 -3.77 17.49 5.39
N SER A 83 -5.01 18.01 5.35
CA SER A 83 -6.17 17.24 4.92
C SER A 83 -5.97 16.82 3.47
N VAL A 84 -6.20 15.54 3.19
CA VAL A 84 -6.32 15.05 1.81
C VAL A 84 -7.77 15.25 1.39
N ASP A 85 -7.98 15.84 0.22
CA ASP A 85 -9.33 16.08 -0.29
C ASP A 85 -10.06 14.75 -0.53
N SER A 86 -11.38 14.73 -0.31
CA SER A 86 -12.18 13.50 -0.38
C SER A 86 -12.28 12.90 -1.77
N ASP A 87 -11.94 13.68 -2.80
CA ASP A 87 -11.89 13.33 -4.22
C ASP A 87 -10.45 13.28 -4.74
N ALA A 88 -9.44 13.33 -3.87
CA ALA A 88 -8.06 13.16 -4.27
C ALA A 88 -7.67 11.68 -4.32
N ILE A 89 -6.92 11.29 -5.36
CA ILE A 89 -6.21 10.02 -5.44
C ILE A 89 -4.72 10.27 -5.15
N PRO A 90 -4.23 9.97 -3.93
CA PRO A 90 -2.87 10.32 -3.53
C PRO A 90 -1.80 9.68 -4.43
N ASN A 91 -0.70 10.39 -4.67
CA ASN A 91 0.42 9.86 -5.45
C ASN A 91 1.05 8.63 -4.79
N GLU A 92 1.05 8.60 -3.45
CA GLU A 92 1.48 7.44 -2.67
C GLU A 92 0.69 6.19 -3.06
N LEU A 93 -0.62 6.33 -3.30
CA LEU A 93 -1.49 5.22 -3.68
C LEU A 93 -1.20 4.73 -5.11
N LYS A 94 -0.98 5.67 -6.04
CA LYS A 94 -0.58 5.36 -7.41
C LYS A 94 0.75 4.60 -7.44
N LEU A 95 1.72 5.03 -6.62
CA LEU A 95 3.00 4.33 -6.46
C LEU A 95 2.82 2.95 -5.80
N SER A 96 1.95 2.84 -4.81
CA SER A 96 1.61 1.56 -4.19
C SER A 96 1.05 0.55 -5.19
N GLN A 97 0.15 0.97 -6.08
CA GLN A 97 -0.34 0.08 -7.14
C GLN A 97 0.81 -0.41 -8.02
N LEU A 98 1.72 0.48 -8.41
CA LEU A 98 2.87 0.14 -9.24
C LEU A 98 3.86 -0.82 -8.53
N TYR A 99 4.16 -0.61 -7.25
CA TYR A 99 4.97 -1.54 -6.47
C TYR A 99 4.29 -2.90 -6.27
N GLN A 100 2.96 -2.92 -6.17
CA GLN A 100 2.22 -4.17 -6.15
C GLN A 100 2.37 -4.91 -7.48
N VAL A 101 2.30 -4.21 -8.62
CA VAL A 101 2.54 -4.79 -9.94
C VAL A 101 3.94 -5.39 -10.06
N ASP A 102 4.97 -4.65 -9.65
CA ASP A 102 6.36 -5.11 -9.68
C ASP A 102 6.57 -6.38 -8.83
N ALA A 103 5.94 -6.42 -7.65
CA ALA A 103 5.98 -7.60 -6.81
C ALA A 103 5.29 -8.80 -7.48
N ILE A 104 4.12 -8.61 -8.09
CA ILE A 104 3.39 -9.65 -8.81
C ILE A 104 4.24 -10.21 -9.95
N GLN A 105 4.86 -9.33 -10.73
CA GLN A 105 5.75 -9.71 -11.83
C GLN A 105 6.98 -10.47 -11.32
N SER A 106 7.49 -10.10 -10.15
CA SER A 106 8.60 -10.78 -9.47
C SER A 106 8.21 -12.11 -8.80
N GLY A 107 6.97 -12.58 -8.98
CA GLY A 107 6.46 -13.86 -8.47
C GLY A 107 5.76 -13.79 -7.11
N ALA A 108 5.40 -12.60 -6.63
CA ALA A 108 4.51 -12.49 -5.48
C ALA A 108 3.09 -12.86 -5.90
N SER A 109 2.56 -13.95 -5.34
CA SER A 109 1.19 -14.33 -5.66
C SER A 109 0.18 -13.40 -5.00
N THR A 110 -0.86 -13.02 -5.75
CA THR A 110 -2.00 -12.22 -5.29
C THR A 110 -3.10 -13.04 -4.65
N ASN A 111 -3.16 -14.34 -4.94
CA ASN A 111 -4.27 -15.23 -4.55
C ASN A 111 -3.82 -16.64 -4.14
N GLU A 112 -2.53 -16.96 -4.16
CA GLU A 112 -2.07 -18.27 -3.66
C GLU A 112 -2.09 -18.31 -2.13
N VAL A 113 -2.60 -19.42 -1.60
CA VAL A 113 -2.32 -19.83 -0.22
C VAL A 113 -0.85 -20.21 -0.16
N THR A 114 0.01 -19.26 0.23
CA THR A 114 1.43 -19.54 0.44
C THR A 114 1.56 -20.62 1.52
N SER A 115 2.14 -21.76 1.17
CA SER A 115 2.43 -22.86 2.11
C SER A 115 3.85 -22.82 2.66
N GLU A 116 4.66 -21.85 2.22
CA GLU A 116 6.07 -21.74 2.61
C GLU A 116 6.28 -20.85 3.86
N PRO A 117 7.03 -21.32 4.88
CA PRO A 117 7.24 -20.59 6.14
C PRO A 117 8.08 -19.30 5.98
N LYS A 118 7.84 -18.30 6.84
CA LYS A 118 8.56 -17.01 6.82
C LYS A 118 10.05 -17.20 7.12
N VAL A 119 10.91 -16.46 6.41
CA VAL A 119 12.37 -16.52 6.54
C VAL A 119 12.85 -15.53 7.61
N LYS A 120 13.63 -16.00 8.59
CA LYS A 120 14.08 -15.24 9.79
C LYS A 120 15.23 -14.29 9.55
N SER A 121 16.15 -14.61 8.64
CA SER A 121 17.28 -13.74 8.30
C SER A 121 17.84 -14.09 6.92
N LYS A 122 18.42 -13.09 6.25
CA LYS A 122 19.23 -13.27 5.04
C LYS A 122 20.66 -12.87 5.38
N THR A 123 21.60 -13.79 5.30
CA THR A 123 23.05 -13.50 5.40
C THR A 123 23.72 -13.94 4.11
N LEU A 124 24.51 -13.07 3.49
CA LEU A 124 25.21 -13.36 2.24
C LEU A 124 26.68 -13.67 2.53
N VAL A 125 27.02 -14.96 2.66
CA VAL A 125 28.40 -15.43 2.49
C VAL A 125 28.36 -16.77 1.74
N GLY A 126 29.03 -16.84 0.59
CA GLY A 126 29.38 -18.12 -0.04
C GLY A 126 28.53 -18.57 -1.23
N VAL A 127 27.43 -19.31 -1.01
CA VAL A 127 26.80 -20.12 -2.11
C VAL A 127 25.26 -20.31 -1.95
N PHE A 128 24.58 -19.52 -1.09
CA PHE A 128 23.17 -19.68 -0.64
C PHE A 128 22.91 -20.85 0.34
N SER A 129 22.41 -20.52 1.52
CA SER A 129 21.71 -21.44 2.42
C SER A 129 20.53 -20.71 3.06
N LYS A 130 19.35 -21.33 3.08
CA LYS A 130 18.12 -20.80 3.69
C LYS A 130 17.77 -21.65 4.91
N THR A 131 17.52 -21.02 6.06
CA THR A 131 16.97 -21.68 7.25
C THR A 131 15.63 -21.03 7.60
N TYR A 132 14.60 -21.87 7.74
CA TYR A 132 13.24 -21.43 8.05
C TYR A 132 12.99 -21.38 9.57
N MET A 133 12.05 -20.54 9.99
CA MET A 133 11.57 -20.49 11.38
C MET A 133 10.64 -21.67 11.69
N ASP A 134 10.88 -22.36 12.80
CA ASP A 134 10.01 -23.44 13.27
C ASP A 134 8.68 -22.85 13.79
N GLY A 135 7.55 -23.37 13.31
CA GLY A 135 6.20 -22.91 13.66
C GLY A 135 5.65 -21.68 12.92
N SER A 136 6.26 -21.22 11.82
CA SER A 136 5.74 -20.08 11.06
C SER A 136 4.63 -20.49 10.08
N SER A 137 3.45 -19.86 10.19
CA SER A 137 2.51 -19.80 9.07
C SER A 137 2.98 -18.76 8.05
N ALA A 138 2.83 -19.07 6.76
CA ALA A 138 3.02 -18.06 5.74
C ALA A 138 1.91 -17.01 5.88
N PRO A 139 2.19 -15.71 5.62
CA PRO A 139 1.10 -14.79 5.42
C PRO A 139 0.40 -15.20 4.10
N LEU A 140 -0.93 -15.27 4.14
CA LEU A 140 -1.76 -15.59 2.97
C LEU A 140 -1.61 -14.57 1.83
N ASN A 141 -1.00 -13.42 2.11
CA ASN A 141 -0.70 -12.38 1.13
C ASN A 141 0.77 -11.96 1.27
N ALA A 142 1.49 -11.89 0.15
CA ALA A 142 2.83 -11.29 0.12
C ALA A 142 2.74 -9.81 0.51
N VAL A 143 3.17 -9.46 1.72
CA VAL A 143 3.27 -8.06 2.14
C VAL A 143 4.43 -7.42 1.39
N VAL A 144 4.11 -6.67 0.34
CA VAL A 144 5.11 -5.92 -0.43
C VAL A 144 5.56 -4.73 0.41
N GLN A 145 6.78 -4.78 0.94
CA GLN A 145 7.29 -3.72 1.82
C GLN A 145 7.26 -2.34 1.16
N GLY A 146 7.51 -2.27 -0.17
CA GLY A 146 7.38 -1.03 -0.94
C GLY A 146 5.97 -0.44 -0.87
N VAL A 147 4.93 -1.27 -0.96
CA VAL A 147 3.53 -0.85 -0.85
C VAL A 147 3.23 -0.29 0.54
N ILE A 148 3.68 -0.98 1.60
CA ILE A 148 3.50 -0.53 2.98
C ILE A 148 4.20 0.81 3.23
N ASN A 149 5.44 0.97 2.76
CA ASN A 149 6.20 2.20 2.94
C ASN A 149 5.52 3.39 2.28
N GLN A 150 5.00 3.21 1.06
CA GLN A 150 4.25 4.25 0.38
C GLN A 150 2.90 4.53 1.06
N MET A 151 2.21 3.49 1.54
CA MET A 151 0.92 3.68 2.22
C MET A 151 1.01 4.23 3.62
N TYR A 152 2.17 4.11 4.26
CA TYR A 152 2.38 4.49 5.64
C TYR A 152 1.78 5.85 6.03
N PRO A 153 2.01 6.96 5.28
CA PRO A 153 1.45 8.28 5.62
C PRO A 153 -0.09 8.34 5.60
N LEU A 154 -0.76 7.40 4.92
CA LEU A 154 -2.21 7.30 4.80
C LEU A 154 -2.84 6.31 5.80
N THR A 155 -2.02 5.65 6.63
CA THR A 155 -2.47 4.69 7.64
C THR A 155 -2.78 5.36 8.97
N LYS A 156 -3.62 4.70 9.79
CA LYS A 156 -3.93 5.15 11.17
C LYS A 156 -2.65 5.32 12.00
N ILE A 157 -1.69 4.40 11.82
CA ILE A 157 -0.40 4.44 12.51
C ILE A 157 0.43 5.63 12.01
N GLY A 158 0.51 5.84 10.69
CA GLY A 158 1.24 6.98 10.14
C GLY A 158 0.69 8.33 10.59
N PHE A 159 -0.63 8.43 10.76
CA PHE A 159 -1.24 9.60 11.40
C PHE A 159 -0.81 9.74 12.86
N GLN A 160 -0.97 8.68 13.67
CA GLN A 160 -0.60 8.71 15.09
C GLN A 160 0.88 9.09 15.34
N GLN A 161 1.79 8.69 14.44
CA GLN A 161 3.21 9.02 14.53
C GLN A 161 3.57 10.36 13.87
N SER A 162 2.62 11.04 13.24
CA SER A 162 2.81 12.38 12.67
C SER A 162 2.63 13.47 13.73
N PRO A 163 3.19 14.69 13.52
CA PRO A 163 3.09 15.80 14.46
C PRO A 163 1.66 16.24 14.84
N CYS A 164 0.65 15.81 14.08
CA CYS A 164 -0.77 16.20 14.24
C CYS A 164 -1.68 15.04 14.65
N GLY A 165 -1.23 13.78 14.57
CA GLY A 165 -2.01 12.65 15.10
C GLY A 165 -1.68 12.32 16.55
N GLY A 166 -0.68 13.01 17.12
CA GLY A 166 -0.34 13.00 18.54
C GLY A 166 -0.92 14.20 19.28
N GLY A 167 -2.25 14.31 19.34
CA GLY A 167 -2.91 15.09 20.39
C GLY A 167 -2.80 14.34 21.72
N ASP A 168 -2.00 14.88 22.63
CA ASP A 168 -2.01 14.69 24.09
C ASP A 168 -1.71 13.32 24.74
N TYR A 169 -1.82 12.15 24.09
CA TYR A 169 -1.65 10.86 24.81
C TYR A 169 -1.07 9.69 23.98
N GLY A 170 0.06 9.89 23.30
CA GLY A 170 0.67 8.87 22.44
C GLY A 170 2.12 8.51 22.75
N ASN A 171 2.36 7.86 23.90
CA ASN A 171 3.58 7.10 24.23
C ASN A 171 4.94 7.82 24.26
N GLY A 172 5.17 8.58 25.32
CA GLY A 172 6.53 8.81 25.82
C GLY A 172 6.57 9.89 26.87
N LEU A 173 6.47 9.53 28.15
CA LEU A 173 7.00 10.25 29.33
C LEU A 173 7.20 11.77 29.16
N GLY A 174 6.17 12.49 28.71
CA GLY A 174 6.22 13.94 28.58
C GLY A 174 6.22 14.55 29.96
N ARG A 175 7.07 15.56 30.19
CA ARG A 175 7.21 16.25 31.47
C ARG A 175 5.87 16.78 32.01
N GLU A 176 4.92 17.07 31.12
CA GLU A 176 3.57 17.52 31.46
C GLU A 176 2.70 16.47 32.19
N ASN A 177 2.97 15.16 32.03
CA ASN A 177 2.18 14.07 32.64
C ASN A 177 2.87 13.41 33.84
N MET A 178 4.07 13.86 34.21
CA MET A 178 4.73 13.46 35.45
C MET A 178 4.24 14.41 36.54
N GLY A 179 3.07 14.10 37.11
CA GLY A 179 2.46 14.89 38.18
C GLY A 179 3.51 15.39 39.16
N TYR A 180 3.58 16.72 39.33
CA TYR A 180 4.47 17.32 40.32
C TYR A 180 4.12 16.75 41.69
N MET A 181 4.95 15.84 42.20
CA MET A 181 4.98 15.56 43.63
C MET A 181 5.48 16.84 44.31
N ARG A 182 4.53 17.62 44.83
CA ARG A 182 4.77 18.60 45.89
C ARG A 182 4.88 17.88 47.22
#